data_AF-A0A5C6D1J2-F1
#
_entry.id   AF-A0A5C6D1J2-F1
#
_cell.length_a   1.000
_cell.length_b   1.000
_cell.length_c   1.000
_cell.angle_alpha   90.00
_cell.angle_beta   90.00
_cell.angle_gamma   90.00
#
_symmetry.space_group_name_H-M   'P 1'
#
loop_
_entity.id
_entity.type
_entity.pdbx_description
1 polymer ?
#
loop_
_entity_poly.entity_id
_entity_poly.type
_entity_poly.pdbx_seq_one_letter_code
_entity_poly.pdbx_strand_id
1 'polypeptide(L)'
;MIPVVYHLYDSSGKILGAIGVSGDSSCADHNIAWKLRHKLNLDYVPKGISPTQDDNIIYDITDGVSASGWGHSECSPGAAQIARELPKTHPVRTKEKQ
;
A
#
# COMPACT_ATOMS: atom_id res chain seq x y z
N MET A 1 5.41 15.81 -10.93
CA MET A 1 4.73 14.81 -10.07
C MET A 1 5.04 13.44 -10.66
N ILE A 2 5.61 12.54 -9.87
CA ILE A 2 6.05 11.20 -10.33
C ILE A 2 4.98 10.18 -9.87
N PRO A 3 4.51 9.27 -10.73
CA PRO A 3 3.51 8.27 -10.36
C PRO A 3 4.03 7.30 -9.30
N VAL A 4 3.15 6.87 -8.39
CA VAL A 4 3.40 5.74 -7.49
C VAL A 4 2.85 4.47 -8.14
N VAL A 5 3.65 3.41 -8.20
CA VAL A 5 3.35 2.18 -8.97
C VAL A 5 3.19 0.99 -8.03
N TYR A 6 2.12 0.22 -8.24
CA TYR A 6 1.76 -0.95 -7.44
C TYR A 6 1.54 -2.18 -8.31
N HIS A 7 2.08 -3.32 -7.91
CA HIS A 7 1.84 -4.60 -8.58
C HIS A 7 0.41 -5.10 -8.35
N LEU A 8 -0.13 -5.79 -9.36
CA LEU A 8 -1.44 -6.44 -9.35
C LEU A 8 -1.23 -7.96 -9.33
N TYR A 9 -1.81 -8.62 -8.33
CA TYR A 9 -1.68 -10.06 -8.11
C TYR A 9 -3.04 -10.74 -8.19
N ASP A 10 -3.14 -11.87 -8.88
CA ASP A 10 -4.35 -12.71 -8.88
C ASP A 10 -4.43 -13.62 -7.64
N SER A 11 -5.52 -14.40 -7.51
CA SER A 11 -5.72 -15.31 -6.37
C SER A 11 -4.68 -16.42 -6.26
N SER A 12 -3.96 -16.71 -7.34
CA SER A 12 -2.83 -17.64 -7.36
C SER A 12 -1.51 -17.00 -6.92
N GLY A 13 -1.52 -15.70 -6.60
CA GLY A 13 -0.34 -14.90 -6.27
C GLY A 13 0.55 -14.58 -7.47
N LYS A 14 0.03 -14.70 -8.70
CA LYS A 14 0.78 -14.38 -9.92
C LYS A 14 0.65 -12.90 -10.23
N ILE A 15 1.77 -12.26 -10.59
CA ILE A 15 1.78 -10.88 -11.07
C ILE A 15 1.11 -10.84 -12.45
N LEU A 16 0.05 -10.04 -12.57
CA LEU A 16 -0.64 -9.77 -13.83
C LEU A 16 -0.14 -8.49 -14.50
N GLY A 17 0.41 -7.56 -13.73
CA GLY A 17 0.86 -6.26 -14.19
C GLY A 17 1.02 -5.28 -13.04
N ALA A 18 0.87 -3.99 -13.34
CA ALA A 18 0.95 -2.93 -12.35
C ALA A 18 -0.03 -1.78 -12.66
N ILE A 19 -0.37 -1.01 -11.63
CA ILE A 19 -1.11 0.24 -11.75
C ILE A 19 -0.26 1.41 -11.25
N GLY A 20 -0.23 2.49 -12.02
CA GLY A 20 0.36 3.76 -11.61
C GLY A 20 -0.73 4.79 -11.29
N VAL A 21 -0.64 5.45 -10.14
CA VAL A 21 -1.53 6.55 -9.76
C VAL A 21 -0.69 7.81 -9.56
N SER A 22 -1.20 8.94 -10.06
CA SER A 22 -0.55 10.26 -9.97
C SER A 22 -1.64 11.32 -10.06
N GLY A 23 -1.59 12.32 -9.19
CA GLY A 23 -2.48 13.48 -9.28
C GLY A 23 -2.60 14.31 -8.01
N ASP A 24 -2.24 13.75 -6.86
CA ASP A 24 -2.22 14.43 -5.56
C ASP A 24 -0.84 14.26 -4.89
N SER A 25 -0.79 13.93 -3.61
CA SER A 25 0.37 13.51 -2.86
C SER A 25 0.58 12.00 -3.01
N SER A 26 1.82 11.53 -2.92
CA SER A 26 2.12 10.09 -2.94
C SER A 26 1.34 9.29 -1.90
N CYS A 27 1.07 9.90 -0.73
CA CYS A 27 0.25 9.31 0.32
C CYS A 27 -1.22 9.11 -0.11
N ALA A 28 -1.82 10.10 -0.80
CA ALA A 28 -3.19 9.97 -1.29
C ALA A 28 -3.27 9.00 -2.48
N ASP A 29 -2.30 9.07 -3.40
CA ASP A 29 -2.21 8.16 -4.54
C ASP A 29 -2.06 6.70 -4.09
N HIS A 30 -1.29 6.45 -3.02
CA HIS A 30 -1.22 5.14 -2.35
C HIS A 30 -2.58 4.66 -1.85
N ASN A 31 -3.30 5.52 -1.13
CA ASN A 31 -4.62 5.19 -0.60
C ASN A 31 -5.62 4.85 -1.71
N ILE A 32 -5.55 5.55 -2.84
CA ILE A 32 -6.37 5.29 -4.02
C ILE A 32 -5.99 3.95 -4.65
N ALA A 33 -4.70 3.73 -4.90
CA ALA A 33 -4.20 2.48 -5.49
C ALA A 33 -4.56 1.27 -4.64
N TRP A 34 -4.40 1.37 -3.31
CA TRP A 34 -4.80 0.32 -2.37
C TRP A 34 -6.28 -0.05 -2.51
N LYS A 35 -7.16 0.94 -2.39
CA LYS A 35 -8.62 0.72 -2.47
C LYS A 35 -9.04 0.17 -3.83
N LEU A 36 -8.39 0.61 -4.90
CA LEU A 36 -8.66 0.12 -6.24
C LEU A 36 -8.21 -1.33 -6.42
N ARG A 37 -6.99 -1.70 -5.98
CA ARG A 37 -6.52 -3.10 -5.98
C ARG A 37 -7.48 -4.00 -5.20
N HIS A 38 -7.92 -3.55 -4.03
CA HIS A 38 -8.89 -4.29 -3.22
C HIS A 38 -10.24 -4.46 -3.92
N LYS A 39 -10.76 -3.43 -4.58
CA LYS A 39 -12.04 -3.47 -5.31
C LYS A 39 -11.99 -4.37 -6.54
N LEU A 40 -10.82 -4.48 -7.18
CA LEU A 40 -10.60 -5.33 -8.35
C LEU A 40 -10.26 -6.79 -7.99
N ASN A 41 -10.14 -7.12 -6.69
CA ASN A 41 -9.63 -8.41 -6.21
C ASN A 41 -8.22 -8.71 -6.77
N LEU A 42 -7.33 -7.71 -6.81
CA LEU A 42 -5.96 -7.81 -7.33
C LEU A 42 -4.88 -7.51 -6.26
N ASP A 43 -5.26 -7.58 -4.99
CA ASP A 43 -4.49 -7.26 -3.80
C ASP A 43 -3.95 -8.52 -3.09
N TYR A 44 -3.69 -9.60 -3.85
CA TYR A 44 -3.03 -10.82 -3.35
C TYR A 44 -1.51 -10.62 -3.21
N VAL A 45 -1.11 -9.51 -2.57
CA VAL A 45 0.28 -9.09 -2.44
C VAL A 45 1.04 -10.09 -1.56
N PRO A 46 2.24 -10.54 -1.96
CA PRO A 46 3.12 -11.33 -1.09
C PRO A 46 3.42 -10.57 0.19
N LYS A 47 3.79 -11.30 1.25
CA LYS A 47 4.10 -10.69 2.56
C LYS A 47 5.09 -9.54 2.41
N GLY A 48 4.60 -8.33 2.66
CA GLY A 48 5.37 -7.09 2.53
C GLY A 48 6.10 -6.72 3.83
N ILE A 49 6.80 -5.59 3.79
CA ILE A 49 7.70 -5.14 4.86
C ILE A 49 6.96 -4.41 5.99
N SER A 50 5.70 -4.04 5.80
CA SER A 50 4.93 -3.35 6.84
C SER A 50 4.74 -4.24 8.08
N PRO A 51 4.47 -3.66 9.27
CA PRO A 51 4.15 -4.43 10.46
C PRO A 51 2.94 -5.38 10.28
N THR A 52 2.03 -5.07 9.35
CA THR A 52 0.88 -5.90 9.00
C THR A 52 1.20 -6.96 7.93
N GLN A 53 2.48 -7.12 7.56
CA GLN A 53 2.97 -8.03 6.51
C GLN A 53 2.36 -7.75 5.13
N ASP A 54 2.14 -6.47 4.83
CA ASP A 54 1.62 -5.97 3.55
C ASP A 54 2.54 -4.86 2.99
N ASP A 55 2.11 -4.22 1.91
CA ASP A 55 2.83 -3.13 1.24
C ASP A 55 2.29 -1.73 1.59
N ASN A 56 1.67 -1.58 2.77
CA ASN A 56 1.13 -0.30 3.22
C ASN A 56 2.23 0.69 3.61
N ILE A 57 1.92 1.99 3.56
CA ILE A 57 2.86 3.04 3.96
C ILE A 57 3.14 2.95 5.47
N ILE A 58 4.42 3.01 5.82
CA ILE A 58 4.89 3.13 7.19
C ILE A 58 5.18 4.60 7.50
N TYR A 59 4.56 5.13 8.55
CA TYR A 59 4.84 6.47 9.08
C TYR A 59 5.56 6.34 10.43
N ASP A 60 6.87 6.18 10.39
CA ASP A 60 7.71 5.97 11.58
C ASP A 60 8.96 6.88 11.61
N ILE A 61 8.96 7.93 10.79
CA ILE A 61 10.04 8.91 10.77
C ILE A 61 9.91 9.80 12.02
N THR A 62 10.93 9.78 12.86
CA THR A 62 11.10 10.69 14.00
C THR A 62 12.47 11.36 13.87
N ASP A 63 12.53 12.69 14.00
CA ASP A 63 13.76 13.49 13.86
C ASP A 63 14.57 13.17 12.58
N GLY A 64 13.85 12.94 11.47
CA GLY A 64 14.43 12.65 10.16
C GLY A 64 14.91 11.21 9.96
N VAL A 65 14.68 10.31 10.93
CA VAL A 65 15.11 8.90 10.85
C VAL A 65 13.90 7.97 10.93
N SER A 66 13.79 7.04 9.98
CA SER A 66 12.80 5.94 10.05
C SER A 66 13.33 4.80 10.91
N ALA A 67 12.56 4.40 11.92
CA ALA A 67 12.93 3.28 12.80
C ALA A 67 13.01 1.93 12.05
N SER A 68 12.11 1.70 11.09
CA SER A 68 12.11 0.49 10.24
C SER A 68 13.08 0.56 9.06
N GLY A 69 13.54 1.76 8.70
CA GLY A 69 14.28 2.03 7.47
C GLY A 69 13.41 2.14 6.22
N TRP A 70 12.08 2.03 6.35
CA TRP A 70 11.10 2.05 5.25
C TRP A 70 10.06 3.17 5.37
N GLY A 71 10.24 4.06 6.34
CA GLY A 71 9.33 5.16 6.62
C GLY A 71 9.19 6.12 5.45
N HIS A 72 7.95 6.52 5.18
CA HIS A 72 7.62 7.60 4.27
C HIS A 72 7.26 8.87 5.06
N SER A 73 7.65 10.03 4.56
CA SER A 73 7.25 11.31 5.18
C SER A 73 5.74 11.50 5.11
N GLU A 74 5.13 11.98 6.19
CA GLU A 74 3.68 12.23 6.20
C GLU A 74 3.33 13.39 5.26
N CYS A 75 2.48 13.15 4.26
CA CYS A 75 2.03 14.19 3.33
C CYS A 75 0.90 15.05 3.92
N SER A 76 -0.02 14.42 4.66
CA SER A 76 -1.09 15.09 5.40
C SER A 76 -1.66 14.17 6.49
N PRO A 77 -2.24 14.73 7.58
CA PRO A 77 -2.85 13.94 8.65
C PRO A 77 -3.99 13.04 8.16
N GLY A 78 -4.81 13.54 7.23
CA GLY A 78 -5.93 12.79 6.66
C GLY A 78 -5.47 11.59 5.84
N ALA A 79 -4.48 11.78 4.96
CA ALA A 79 -3.95 10.68 4.14
C ALA A 79 -3.30 9.60 5.02
N ALA A 80 -2.54 9.99 6.04
CA ALA A 80 -1.88 9.06 6.94
C ALA A 80 -2.86 8.30 7.83
N GLN A 81 -3.94 8.96 8.29
CA GLN A 81 -5.00 8.28 9.03
C GLN A 81 -5.69 7.23 8.17
N ILE A 82 -6.03 7.56 6.91
CA ILE A 82 -6.63 6.59 5.98
C ILE A 82 -5.69 5.40 5.79
N ALA A 83 -4.41 5.66 5.51
CA ALA A 83 -3.41 4.62 5.30
C ALA A 83 -3.30 3.67 6.50
N ARG A 84 -3.21 4.19 7.73
CA ARG A 84 -3.16 3.39 8.97
C ARG A 84 -4.36 2.44 9.14
N GLU A 85 -5.52 2.82 8.61
CA GLU A 85 -6.75 2.02 8.68
C GLU A 85 -6.99 1.11 7.47
N LEU A 86 -6.15 1.18 6.43
CA LEU A 86 -6.29 0.34 5.23
C LEU A 86 -6.25 -1.17 5.53
N PRO A 87 -5.32 -1.70 6.35
CA PRO A 87 -5.26 -3.14 6.62
C PRO A 87 -6.51 -3.67 7.35
N LYS A 88 -7.28 -2.79 8.03
CA LYS A 88 -8.54 -3.16 8.67
C LYS A 88 -9.73 -3.01 7.72
N THR A 89 -9.78 -1.92 6.97
CA THR A 89 -10.95 -1.56 6.13
C THR A 89 -10.93 -2.24 4.77
N HIS A 90 -9.75 -2.51 4.23
CA HIS A 90 -9.49 -3.10 2.92
C HIS A 90 -8.31 -4.08 3.05
N PRO A 91 -8.43 -5.15 3.86
CA PRO A 91 -7.33 -6.08 4.09
C PRO A 91 -6.85 -6.70 2.78
N VAL A 92 -5.52 -6.81 2.60
CA VAL A 92 -4.94 -7.57 1.49
C VAL A 92 -5.36 -9.03 1.56
N ARG A 93 -5.56 -9.64 0.40
CA ARG A 93 -6.02 -11.03 0.31
C ARG A 93 -4.85 -11.99 0.39
N THR A 94 -5.10 -13.16 0.97
CA THR A 94 -4.13 -14.27 0.99
C THR A 94 -4.31 -15.14 -0.24
N LYS A 95 -3.21 -15.55 -0.87
CA LYS A 95 -3.21 -16.54 -1.96
C LYS A 95 -4.00 -17.79 -1.57
N GLU A 96 -4.74 -18.35 -2.51
CA GLU A 96 -5.43 -19.64 -2.34
C GLU A 96 -4.43 -20.77 -2.06
N LYS A 97 -4.74 -21.62 -1.09
CA LYS A 97 -3.95 -22.83 -0.86
C LYS A 97 -4.13 -23.75 -2.05
N GLN A 98 -3.03 -24.01 -2.75
CA GLN A 98 -2.96 -24.91 -3.88
C GLN A 98 -3.05 -26.37 -3.43
#